data_AF-A0A7S3M8Y8-F1
#
_entry.id   AF-A0A7S3M8Y8-F1
#
_cell.length_a   1.000
_cell.length_b   1.000
_cell.length_c   1.000
_cell.angle_alpha   90.00
_cell.angle_beta   90.00
_cell.angle_gamma   90.00
#
_symmetry.space_group_name_H-M   'P 1'
#
loop_
_entity.id
_entity.type
_entity.pdbx_description
1 polymer ?
#
loop_
_entity_poly.entity_id
_entity_poly.type
_entity_poly.pdbx_seq_one_letter_code
_entity_poly.pdbx_strand_id
1 'polypeptide(L)'
;VHVALLVASLDLDEPLDLLQDLAEQLEIRAHTLSPTGMAGALVALSQLGPWPSSSTAGLSVAEELLQRLDELSPRELSASALAAATLGIRAQTFWQRLHGALLARINELE
;
A
#
# COMPACT_ATOMS: atom_id res chain seq x y z
N VAL A 1 7.77 -7.20 3.87
CA VAL A 1 6.46 -7.49 3.22
C VAL A 1 5.88 -8.82 3.68
N HIS A 2 6.47 -9.98 3.39
CA HIS A 2 5.88 -11.29 3.75
C HIS A 2 5.54 -11.46 5.24
N VAL A 3 6.41 -11.00 6.15
CA VAL A 3 6.12 -11.03 7.60
C VAL A 3 4.97 -10.09 7.98
N ALA A 4 4.92 -8.90 7.39
CA ALA A 4 3.84 -7.93 7.64
C ALA A 4 2.49 -8.44 7.11
N LEU A 5 2.48 -9.07 5.92
CA LEU A 5 1.31 -9.75 5.37
C LEU A 5 0.90 -10.94 6.23
N LEU A 6 1.86 -11.69 6.78
CA LEU A 6 1.58 -12.81 7.66
C LEU A 6 0.91 -12.33 8.95
N VAL A 7 1.48 -11.32 9.61
CA VAL A 7 0.91 -10.71 10.83
C VAL A 7 -0.50 -10.17 10.57
N ALA A 8 -0.67 -9.44 9.46
CA ALA A 8 -1.98 -8.95 9.03
C ALA A 8 -2.99 -10.08 8.73
N SER A 9 -2.55 -11.17 8.10
CA SER A 9 -3.43 -12.30 7.76
C SER A 9 -3.82 -13.17 8.95
N LEU A 10 -3.06 -13.09 10.04
CA LEU A 10 -3.25 -13.89 11.25
C LEU A 10 -4.15 -13.19 12.29
N ASP A 11 -4.61 -11.96 12.01
CA ASP A 11 -5.48 -11.14 12.90
C ASP A 11 -4.97 -11.15 14.35
N LEU A 12 -3.64 -11.08 14.49
CA LEU A 12 -3.00 -11.10 15.79
C LEU A 12 -3.35 -9.77 16.47
N ASP A 13 -4.02 -9.88 17.62
CA ASP A 13 -4.38 -8.76 18.49
C ASP A 13 -3.11 -8.22 19.17
N GLU A 14 -2.22 -7.67 18.34
CA GLU A 14 -0.93 -7.14 18.73
C GLU A 14 -1.12 -5.72 19.30
N PRO A 15 -0.31 -5.32 20.28
CA PRO A 15 -0.35 -3.98 20.81
C PRO A 15 -0.08 -2.96 19.69
N LEU A 16 -0.87 -1.87 19.68
CA LEU A 16 -0.80 -0.82 18.65
C LEU A 16 0.61 -0.28 18.44
N ASP A 17 1.42 -0.23 19.50
CA ASP A 17 2.82 0.21 19.45
C ASP A 17 3.69 -0.70 18.57
N LEU A 18 3.48 -2.02 18.66
CA LEU A 18 4.21 -3.00 17.84
C LEU A 18 3.80 -2.92 16.37
N LEU A 19 2.50 -2.67 16.11
CA LEU A 19 2.00 -2.45 14.76
C LEU A 19 2.56 -1.15 14.16
N GLN A 20 2.69 -0.09 14.96
CA GLN A 20 3.33 1.17 14.55
C GLN A 20 4.81 0.97 14.24
N ASP A 21 5.57 0.30 15.11
CA ASP A 21 6.99 -0.01 14.88
C ASP A 21 7.17 -0.83 13.59
N LEU A 22 6.29 -1.80 13.36
CA LEU A 22 6.34 -2.64 12.16
C LEU A 22 5.96 -1.85 10.90
N ALA A 23 4.99 -0.93 10.99
CA ALA A 23 4.67 -0.01 9.91
C ALA A 23 5.84 0.92 9.59
N GLU A 24 6.46 1.53 10.59
CA GLU A 24 7.63 2.41 10.41
C GLU A 24 8.80 1.66 9.76
N GLN A 25 9.12 0.45 10.24
CA GLN A 25 10.15 -0.36 9.61
C GLN A 25 9.82 -0.75 8.17
N LEU A 26 8.54 -1.00 7.88
CA LEU A 26 8.09 -1.34 6.54
C LEU A 26 8.19 -0.13 5.61
N GLU A 27 7.87 1.07 6.09
CA GLU A 27 8.04 2.33 5.35
C GLU A 27 9.49 2.64 5.07
N ILE A 28 10.37 2.51 6.06
CA ILE A 28 11.82 2.69 5.88
C ILE A 28 12.33 1.76 4.77
N ARG A 29 11.89 0.50 4.78
CA ARG A 29 12.34 -0.50 3.81
C ARG A 29 11.65 -0.39 2.44
N ALA A 30 10.48 0.23 2.36
CA ALA A 30 9.68 0.31 1.14
C ALA A 30 10.48 0.89 -0.04
N HIS A 31 11.29 1.91 0.22
CA HIS A 31 12.16 2.57 -0.75
C HIS A 31 13.18 1.64 -1.44
N THR A 32 13.50 0.51 -0.82
CA THR A 32 14.45 -0.48 -1.37
C THR A 32 13.76 -1.62 -2.12
N LEU A 33 12.42 -1.62 -2.15
CA LEU A 33 11.64 -2.67 -2.78
C LEU A 33 11.45 -2.42 -4.30
N SER A 34 11.14 -3.49 -5.02
CA SER A 34 10.58 -3.37 -6.37
C SER A 34 9.19 -2.72 -6.33
N PRO A 35 8.65 -2.22 -7.46
CA PRO A 35 7.28 -1.67 -7.52
C PRO A 35 6.24 -2.65 -6.97
N THR A 36 6.31 -3.92 -7.38
CA THR A 36 5.49 -5.00 -6.83
C THR A 36 5.65 -5.15 -5.32
N GLY A 37 6.89 -5.05 -4.82
CA GLY A 37 7.17 -5.11 -3.39
C GLY A 37 6.59 -3.92 -2.63
N MET A 38 6.63 -2.71 -3.21
CA MET A 38 6.01 -1.50 -2.66
C MET A 38 4.48 -1.61 -2.64
N ALA A 39 3.87 -2.11 -3.71
CA ALA A 39 2.43 -2.41 -3.75
C ALA A 39 2.06 -3.41 -2.65
N GLY A 40 2.84 -4.48 -2.48
CA GLY A 40 2.67 -5.44 -1.40
C GLY A 40 2.87 -4.83 0.00
N ALA A 41 3.81 -3.88 0.15
CA ALA A 41 4.02 -3.16 1.40
C ALA A 41 2.81 -2.27 1.74
N LEU A 42 2.27 -1.55 0.76
CA LEU A 42 1.06 -0.73 0.93
C LEU A 42 -0.15 -1.58 1.34
N VAL A 43 -0.31 -2.74 0.71
CA VAL A 43 -1.35 -3.72 1.09
C VAL A 43 -1.15 -4.19 2.52
N ALA A 44 0.07 -4.58 2.90
CA ALA A 44 0.36 -5.01 4.26
C ALA A 44 0.03 -3.91 5.28
N LEU A 45 0.45 -2.66 5.02
CA LEU A 45 0.12 -1.51 5.87
C LEU A 45 -1.40 -1.32 6.00
N SER A 46 -2.14 -1.48 4.91
CA SER A 46 -3.61 -1.37 4.96
C SER A 46 -4.29 -2.43 5.83
N GLN A 47 -3.66 -3.59 5.99
CA GLN A 47 -4.22 -4.72 6.74
C GLN A 47 -3.70 -4.82 8.18
N LEU A 48 -2.61 -4.11 8.52
CA LEU A 48 -2.09 -4.03 9.90
C LEU A 48 -2.90 -3.09 10.80
N GLY A 49 -3.74 -2.23 10.23
CA GLY A 49 -4.64 -1.34 10.97
C GLY A 49 -5.87 -2.08 11.54
N PRO A 50 -6.61 -1.45 12.44
CA PRO A 50 -7.10 -0.08 12.23
C PRO A 50 -6.14 0.99 12.74
N TRP A 51 -5.75 1.89 11.85
CA TRP A 51 -4.91 3.03 12.19
C TRP A 51 -5.73 4.19 12.77
N PRO A 52 -5.22 4.92 13.77
CA PRO A 52 -5.84 6.16 14.22
C PRO A 52 -5.87 7.18 13.08
N SER A 53 -6.85 8.07 13.05
CA SER A 53 -7.02 9.07 11.98
C SER A 53 -5.86 10.05 11.81
N SER A 54 -4.97 10.11 12.79
CA SER A 54 -3.72 10.89 12.78
C SER A 54 -2.51 10.11 12.25
N SER A 55 -2.67 8.83 11.92
CA SER A 55 -1.59 7.99 11.42
C SER A 55 -1.22 8.38 9.99
N THR A 56 0.08 8.44 9.72
CA THR A 56 0.64 8.62 8.37
C THR A 56 1.02 7.28 7.73
N ALA A 57 0.59 6.14 8.34
CA ALA A 57 0.94 4.80 7.90
C ALA A 57 0.62 4.58 6.41
N GLY A 58 1.65 4.24 5.63
CA GLY A 58 1.56 3.96 4.21
C GLY A 58 1.42 5.17 3.29
N LEU A 59 1.37 6.41 3.82
CA LEU A 59 1.34 7.61 2.99
C LEU A 59 2.64 7.76 2.18
N SER A 60 3.79 7.63 2.84
CA SER A 60 5.10 7.69 2.19
C SER A 60 5.24 6.63 1.08
N VAL A 61 4.84 5.39 1.38
CA VAL A 61 4.85 4.27 0.41
C VAL A 61 3.93 4.56 -0.78
N ALA A 62 2.76 5.13 -0.55
CA ALA A 62 1.84 5.48 -1.62
C ALA A 62 2.36 6.62 -2.51
N GLU A 63 3.01 7.64 -1.92
CA GLU A 63 3.64 8.73 -2.66
C GLU A 63 4.80 8.24 -3.53
N GLU A 64 5.58 7.28 -3.05
CA GLU A 64 6.65 6.67 -3.83
C GLU A 64 6.10 5.75 -4.93
N LEU A 65 5.11 4.91 -4.59
CA LEU A 65 4.43 4.03 -5.54
C LEU A 65 3.79 4.83 -6.68
N LEU A 66 3.30 6.04 -6.40
CA LEU A 66 2.72 6.96 -7.38
C LEU A 66 3.68 7.29 -8.54
N GLN A 67 4.99 7.26 -8.30
CA GLN A 67 6.01 7.51 -9.33
C GLN A 67 6.30 6.29 -10.20
N ARG A 68 5.82 5.10 -9.79
CA ARG A 68 6.16 3.81 -10.39
C ARG A 68 4.93 2.99 -10.78
N LEU A 69 3.75 3.61 -10.85
CA LEU A 69 2.49 2.95 -11.21
C LEU A 69 2.55 2.29 -12.60
N ASP A 70 3.29 2.89 -13.53
CA ASP A 70 3.45 2.35 -14.88
C ASP A 70 4.23 1.03 -14.92
N GLU A 71 4.91 0.65 -13.83
CA GLU A 71 5.61 -0.63 -13.70
C GLU A 71 4.72 -1.74 -13.12
N LEU A 72 3.49 -1.43 -12.68
CA LEU A 72 2.59 -2.36 -12.01
C LEU A 72 1.60 -3.04 -12.97
N SER A 73 1.37 -4.33 -12.76
CA SER A 73 0.29 -5.08 -13.40
C SER A 73 -1.10 -4.59 -12.95
N PRO A 74 -2.18 -4.89 -13.70
CA PRO A 74 -3.55 -4.50 -13.33
C PRO A 74 -3.98 -5.03 -11.96
N ARG A 75 -3.52 -6.23 -11.59
CA ARG A 75 -3.77 -6.84 -10.28
C ARG A 75 -3.14 -6.03 -9.15
N GLU A 76 -1.89 -5.60 -9.33
CA GLU A 76 -1.16 -4.81 -8.34
C GLU A 76 -1.73 -3.39 -8.22
N LEU A 77 -2.12 -2.78 -9.35
CA LEU A 77 -2.80 -1.49 -9.36
C LEU A 77 -4.12 -1.54 -8.59
N SER A 78 -4.93 -2.59 -8.81
CA SER A 78 -6.21 -2.77 -8.11
C SER A 78 -6.01 -3.02 -6.61
N ALA A 79 -5.02 -3.84 -6.24
CA ALA A 79 -4.68 -4.09 -4.84
C ALA A 79 -4.18 -2.81 -4.14
N SER A 80 -3.34 -2.02 -4.83
CA SER A 80 -2.83 -0.75 -4.30
C SER A 80 -3.94 0.29 -4.14
N ALA A 81 -4.93 0.31 -5.05
CA ALA A 81 -6.10 1.17 -4.94
C ALA A 81 -6.93 0.84 -3.70
N LEU A 82 -7.23 -0.45 -3.48
CA LEU A 82 -7.96 -0.88 -2.29
C LEU A 82 -7.18 -0.55 -1.01
N ALA A 83 -5.89 -0.85 -0.99
CA ALA A 83 -5.02 -0.56 0.16
C ALA A 83 -4.99 0.94 0.49
N ALA A 84 -4.83 1.80 -0.53
CA ALA A 84 -4.82 3.24 -0.37
C ALA A 84 -6.18 3.79 0.14
N ALA A 85 -7.30 3.22 -0.32
CA ALA A 85 -8.62 3.56 0.21
C ALA A 85 -8.76 3.20 1.70
N THR A 86 -8.33 2.00 2.08
CA THR A 86 -8.36 1.51 3.47
C THR A 86 -7.48 2.36 4.39
N LEU A 87 -6.32 2.81 3.90
CA LEU A 87 -5.43 3.72 4.62
C LEU A 87 -5.94 5.17 4.67
N GLY A 88 -7.07 5.47 4.01
CA GLY A 88 -7.66 6.80 4.03
C GLY A 88 -6.89 7.84 3.22
N ILE A 89 -6.15 7.42 2.18
CA ILE A 89 -5.41 8.35 1.31
C ILE A 89 -6.40 9.16 0.48
N ARG A 90 -6.43 10.48 0.72
CA ARG A 90 -7.35 11.43 0.06
C ARG A 90 -6.69 12.27 -1.04
N ALA A 91 -5.42 12.02 -1.35
CA ALA A 91 -4.69 12.79 -2.36
C ALA A 91 -5.33 12.58 -3.74
N GLN A 92 -5.98 13.62 -4.28
CA GLN A 92 -6.67 13.53 -5.58
C GLN A 92 -5.71 13.16 -6.71
N THR A 93 -4.48 13.67 -6.66
CA THR A 93 -3.41 13.36 -7.62
C THR A 93 -3.07 11.87 -7.64
N PHE A 94 -3.07 11.20 -6.48
CA PHE A 94 -2.86 9.76 -6.39
C PHE A 94 -3.92 8.99 -7.18
N TRP A 95 -5.20 9.29 -6.91
CA TRP A 95 -6.33 8.64 -7.56
C TRP A 95 -6.38 8.91 -9.06
N GLN A 96 -6.05 10.12 -9.52
CA GLN A 96 -6.02 10.45 -10.93
C GLN A 96 -4.94 9.67 -11.69
N ARG A 97 -3.72 9.58 -11.15
CA ARG A 97 -2.64 8.81 -11.82
C ARG A 97 -2.92 7.31 -11.78
N LEU A 98 -3.41 6.80 -10.65
CA LEU A 98 -3.78 5.39 -10.54
C LEU A 98 -4.88 5.01 -11.52
N HIS A 99 -5.90 5.86 -11.68
CA HIS A 99 -6.95 5.67 -12.67
C HIS A 99 -6.39 5.68 -14.09
N GLY A 100 -5.48 6.61 -14.42
CA GLY A 100 -4.80 6.65 -15.71
C GLY A 100 -3.99 5.37 -16.00
N ALA A 101 -3.24 4.88 -15.02
CA ALA A 101 -2.46 3.65 -15.14
C ALA A 101 -3.37 2.41 -15.34
N LEU A 102 -4.51 2.35 -14.66
CA LEU A 102 -5.51 1.29 -14.88
C LEU A 102 -6.13 1.34 -16.28
N LEU A 103 -6.50 2.53 -16.76
CA LEU A 103 -7.06 2.69 -18.11
C LEU A 103 -6.07 2.29 -19.20
N ALA A 104 -4.79 2.61 -19.02
CA ALA A 104 -3.74 2.22 -19.95
C ALA A 104 -3.58 0.69 -20.09
N ARG A 105 -3.98 -0.07 -19.05
CA ARG A 105 -3.89 -1.53 -19.00
C ARG A 105 -5.23 -2.24 -19.01
N ILE A 106 -6.30 -1.55 -19.38
CA ILE A 106 -7.66 -2.12 -19.33
C ILE A 106 -7.82 -3.34 -20.24
N ASN A 107 -7.06 -3.40 -21.34
CA ASN A 107 -7.04 -4.52 -22.27
C ASN A 107 -6.32 -5.77 -21.72
N GLU A 108 -5.59 -5.65 -20.60
CA GLU A 108 -4.94 -6.78 -19.91
C GLU A 108 -5.84 -7.39 -18.82
N LEU A 109 -7.04 -6.83 -18.60
CA LEU A 109 -8.02 -7.29 -17.62
C LEU A 109 -9.11 -8.22 -18.22
N GLU A 110 -9.19 -8.32 -19.55
CA GLU A 110 -10.07 -9.24 -20.29
C GLU A 110 -9.44 -10.64 -20.44
#